data_AF-A0A351WTU4-F1
#
_entry.id   AF-A0A351WTU4-F1
#
_cell.length_a   1.000
_cell.length_b   1.000
_cell.length_c   1.000
_cell.angle_alpha   90.00
_cell.angle_beta   90.00
_cell.angle_gamma   90.00
#
_symmetry.space_group_name_H-M   'P 1'
#
loop_
_entity.id
_entity.type
_entity.pdbx_description
1 polymer ?
#
loop_
_entity_poly.entity_id
_entity_poly.type
_entity_poly.pdbx_seq_one_letter_code
_entity_poly.pdbx_strand_id
1 'polypeptide(L)'
;MTRRDWIVVAGVAVLFGVLSLGSGRGKGKNVPVDDRHRPLYDALKSGRTQTETELVCATCHGSSSIPLPKNHPPKEQCLICHLLSVK
;
A
#
# COMPACT_ATOMS: atom_id res chain seq x y z
N MET A 1 -32.01 1.92 21.68
CA MET A 1 -30.64 2.21 22.12
C MET A 1 -30.56 2.14 23.64
N THR A 2 -29.98 1.08 24.16
CA THR A 2 -29.76 0.86 25.58
C THR A 2 -28.47 1.54 26.04
N ARG A 3 -28.27 1.68 27.36
CA ARG A 3 -27.01 2.20 27.92
C ARG A 3 -25.77 1.41 27.45
N ARG A 4 -25.94 0.11 27.17
CA ARG A 4 -24.87 -0.76 26.66
C ARG A 4 -24.51 -0.41 25.22
N ASP A 5 -25.50 -0.06 24.40
CA ASP A 5 -25.30 0.34 23.00
C ASP A 5 -24.46 1.63 22.91
N TRP A 6 -24.70 2.59 23.80
CA TRP A 6 -23.93 3.83 23.85
C TRP A 6 -22.47 3.63 24.27
N ILE A 7 -22.20 2.66 25.15
CA ILE A 7 -20.83 2.30 25.54
C ILE A 7 -20.10 1.68 24.33
N VAL A 8 -20.76 0.82 23.56
CA VAL A 8 -20.20 0.22 22.35
C VAL A 8 -19.95 1.30 21.29
N VAL A 9 -20.90 2.21 21.06
CA VAL A 9 -20.75 3.31 20.11
C VAL A 9 -19.59 4.23 20.49
N ALA A 10 -19.47 4.59 21.78
CA ALA A 10 -18.35 5.39 22.26
C ALA A 10 -17.00 4.67 22.05
N GLY A 11 -16.93 3.37 22.31
CA GLY A 11 -15.72 2.57 22.06
C GLY A 11 -15.33 2.54 20.59
N VAL A 12 -16.29 2.33 19.70
CA VAL A 12 -16.05 2.33 18.23
C VAL A 12 -15.61 3.72 17.75
N ALA A 13 -16.24 4.80 18.24
CA ALA A 13 -15.88 6.16 17.88
C ALA A 13 -14.45 6.51 18.33
N VAL A 14 -14.05 6.09 19.53
CA VAL A 14 -12.67 6.27 20.03
C VAL A 14 -11.67 5.48 19.17
N LEU A 15 -11.95 4.20 18.88
CA LEU A 15 -11.09 3.38 18.02
C LEU A 15 -10.92 4.04 16.63
N PHE A 16 -12.03 4.47 16.03
CA PHE A 16 -12.00 5.13 14.72
C PHE A 16 -11.21 6.43 14.74
N GLY A 17 -11.37 7.24 15.81
CA GLY A 17 -10.60 8.47 16.01
C GLY A 17 -9.09 8.22 16.08
N VAL A 18 -8.67 7.20 16.83
CA VAL A 18 -7.25 6.82 16.95
C VAL A 18 -6.68 6.34 15.62
N LEU A 19 -7.38 5.47 14.90
CA LEU A 19 -6.91 4.94 13.61
C LEU A 19 -6.77 6.05 12.55
N SER A 20 -7.68 7.04 12.58
CA SER A 20 -7.66 8.17 11.64
C SER A 20 -6.42 9.05 11.79
N LEU A 21 -5.88 9.18 13.01
CA LEU A 21 -4.67 9.98 13.27
C LEU A 21 -3.40 9.34 12.68
N GLY A 22 -3.37 8.02 12.49
CA GLY A 22 -2.21 7.29 11.95
C GLY A 22 -2.15 7.20 10.41
N SER A 23 -3.27 7.42 9.72
CA SER A 23 -3.41 7.12 8.29
C SER A 23 -2.61 8.05 7.36
N GLY A 24 -2.13 9.20 7.84
CA GLY A 24 -1.43 10.19 7.02
C GLY A 24 0.07 9.92 6.77
N ARG A 25 0.69 8.96 7.47
CA ARG A 25 2.15 8.89 7.58
C ARG A 25 2.74 7.72 6.77
N GLY A 26 2.73 7.82 5.44
CA GLY A 26 3.38 6.81 4.61
C GLY A 26 3.02 6.72 3.12
N LYS A 27 2.62 7.81 2.45
CA LYS A 27 2.45 7.75 0.99
C LYS A 27 3.83 7.74 0.33
N GLY A 28 4.26 6.55 -0.09
CA GLY A 28 5.39 6.39 -1.01
C GLY A 28 5.10 7.13 -2.32
N LYS A 29 6.15 7.40 -3.11
CA LYS A 29 5.95 7.97 -4.44
C LYS A 29 5.10 7.01 -5.28
N ASN A 30 4.16 7.54 -6.06
CA ASN A 30 3.35 6.70 -6.95
C ASN A 30 4.22 5.98 -7.98
N VAL A 31 3.76 4.81 -8.40
CA VAL A 31 4.43 4.03 -9.45
C VAL A 31 4.30 4.79 -10.78
N PRO A 32 5.40 5.05 -11.51
CA PRO A 32 5.35 5.74 -12.79
C PRO A 32 4.52 5.00 -13.85
N VAL A 33 3.96 5.74 -14.81
CA VAL A 33 3.35 5.17 -16.03
C VAL A 33 4.35 5.29 -17.17
N ASP A 34 5.32 4.38 -17.22
CA ASP A 34 6.33 4.31 -18.26
C ASP A 34 6.56 2.87 -18.74
N ASP A 35 7.36 2.71 -19.79
CA ASP A 35 7.62 1.41 -20.40
C ASP A 35 8.33 0.43 -19.47
N ARG A 36 9.08 0.91 -18.47
CA ARG A 36 9.75 0.03 -17.48
C ARG A 36 8.78 -0.52 -16.46
N HIS A 37 7.72 0.21 -16.16
CA HIS A 37 6.67 -0.21 -15.22
C HIS A 37 5.47 -0.88 -15.91
N ARG A 38 5.44 -0.90 -17.25
CA ARG A 38 4.38 -1.55 -18.03
C ARG A 38 4.10 -3.01 -17.64
N PRO A 39 5.10 -3.87 -17.35
CA PRO A 39 4.84 -5.25 -16.92
C PRO A 39 3.98 -5.34 -15.65
N LEU A 40 4.10 -4.38 -14.73
CA LEU A 40 3.25 -4.29 -13.54
C LEU A 40 1.79 -4.03 -13.92
N TYR A 41 1.54 -3.04 -14.78
CA TYR A 41 0.18 -2.70 -15.22
C TYR A 41 -0.47 -3.83 -16.02
N ASP A 42 0.31 -4.55 -16.84
CA ASP A 42 -0.19 -5.71 -17.57
C ASP A 42 -0.50 -6.88 -16.62
N ALA A 43 0.33 -7.12 -15.60
CA ALA A 43 0.06 -8.10 -14.56
C ALA A 43 -1.24 -7.79 -13.79
N LEU A 44 -1.49 -6.52 -13.43
CA LEU A 44 -2.74 -6.10 -12.79
C LEU A 44 -3.96 -6.36 -13.67
N LYS A 45 -3.86 -6.09 -14.97
CA LYS A 45 -4.96 -6.34 -15.93
C LYS A 45 -5.22 -7.83 -16.17
N SER A 46 -4.22 -8.68 -15.94
CA SER A 46 -4.34 -10.13 -16.14
C SER A 46 -5.14 -10.85 -15.04
N GLY A 47 -5.60 -10.13 -14.00
CA GLY A 47 -6.39 -10.70 -12.90
C GLY A 47 -5.55 -11.38 -11.81
N ARG A 48 -4.24 -11.15 -11.79
CA ARG A 48 -3.36 -11.58 -10.69
C ARG A 48 -3.73 -10.87 -9.39
N THR A 49 -3.44 -11.52 -8.27
CA THR A 49 -3.57 -10.87 -6.96
C THR A 49 -2.53 -9.75 -6.80
N GLN A 50 -2.80 -8.81 -5.88
CA GLN A 50 -1.86 -7.73 -5.58
C GLN A 50 -0.48 -8.28 -5.18
N THR A 51 -0.46 -9.29 -4.31
CA THR A 51 0.77 -9.94 -3.83
C THR A 51 1.58 -10.56 -4.97
N GLU A 52 0.94 -11.28 -5.89
CA GLU A 52 1.63 -11.86 -7.05
C GLU A 52 2.17 -10.80 -8.01
N THR A 53 1.46 -9.66 -8.10
CA THR A 53 1.85 -8.55 -8.97
C THR A 53 3.04 -7.78 -8.39
N GLU A 54 3.12 -7.66 -7.07
CA GLU A 54 4.23 -6.99 -6.36
C GLU A 54 5.56 -7.73 -6.50
N LEU A 55 5.56 -9.04 -6.82
CA LEU A 55 6.79 -9.79 -7.13
C LEU A 55 7.57 -9.20 -8.31
N VAL A 56 6.88 -8.51 -9.24
CA VAL A 56 7.52 -7.82 -10.37
C VAL A 56 8.46 -6.72 -9.85
N CYS A 57 8.11 -6.05 -8.75
CA CYS A 57 8.93 -4.99 -8.17
C CYS A 57 10.30 -5.51 -7.74
N ALA A 58 10.33 -6.68 -7.08
CA ALA A 58 11.54 -7.29 -6.53
C ALA A 58 12.58 -7.69 -7.60
N THR A 59 12.16 -7.80 -8.87
CA THR A 59 13.08 -8.10 -9.99
C THR A 59 14.12 -7.00 -10.20
N CYS A 60 13.77 -5.74 -9.92
CA CYS A 60 14.65 -4.57 -10.04
C CYS A 60 14.87 -3.85 -8.70
N HIS A 61 13.83 -3.70 -7.88
CA HIS A 61 13.84 -2.99 -6.60
C HIS A 61 14.09 -3.95 -5.44
N GLY A 62 15.31 -4.02 -4.93
CA GLY A 62 15.66 -4.98 -3.89
C GLY A 62 17.17 -5.06 -3.64
N SER A 63 17.73 -6.26 -3.75
CA SER A 63 19.18 -6.52 -3.74
C SER A 63 19.81 -6.29 -5.13
N SER A 64 18.98 -6.00 -6.12
CA SER A 64 19.29 -5.91 -7.55
C SER A 64 19.70 -4.48 -7.97
N SER A 65 19.57 -4.18 -9.26
CA SER A 65 20.07 -2.97 -9.93
C SER A 65 19.55 -1.63 -9.40
N ILE A 66 18.42 -1.59 -8.69
CA ILE A 66 17.86 -0.36 -8.11
C ILE A 66 17.63 -0.53 -6.60
N PRO A 67 18.59 -0.14 -5.75
CA PRO A 67 18.47 -0.32 -4.30
C PRO A 67 17.38 0.57 -3.72
N LEU A 68 16.67 0.04 -2.71
CA LEU A 68 15.72 0.80 -1.92
C LEU A 68 16.45 1.68 -0.89
N PRO A 69 15.84 2.81 -0.46
CA PRO A 69 16.41 3.65 0.59
C PRO A 69 16.69 2.88 1.90
N LYS A 70 17.69 3.32 2.67
CA LYS A 70 18.09 2.66 3.93
C LYS A 70 16.96 2.52 4.96
N ASN A 71 16.03 3.48 4.98
CA ASN A 71 14.90 3.51 5.90
C ASN A 71 13.59 3.00 5.25
N HIS A 72 13.68 2.26 4.15
CA HIS A 72 12.50 1.72 3.49
C HIS A 72 11.87 0.59 4.35
N PRO A 73 10.54 0.55 4.49
CA PRO A 73 9.82 -0.56 5.14
C PRO A 73 10.08 -1.93 4.46
N PRO A 74 9.58 -3.04 5.03
CA PRO A 74 9.70 -4.37 4.43
C PRO A 74 9.23 -4.42 2.96
N LYS A 75 9.87 -5.28 2.16
CA LYS A 75 9.84 -5.24 0.70
C LYS A 75 8.67 -6.00 0.04
N GLU A 76 7.82 -6.63 0.84
CA GLU A 76 6.80 -7.59 0.36
C GLU A 76 5.41 -6.96 0.14
N GLN A 77 5.28 -5.64 0.34
CA GLN A 77 4.00 -4.91 0.36
C GLN A 77 4.10 -3.55 -0.35
N CYS A 78 4.57 -3.56 -1.60
CA CYS A 78 4.91 -2.33 -2.33
C CYS A 78 3.70 -1.43 -2.57
N LEU A 79 2.57 -1.97 -3.04
CA LEU A 79 1.41 -1.20 -3.49
C LEU A 79 0.52 -0.72 -2.33
N ILE A 80 0.82 -1.09 -1.08
CA ILE A 80 0.19 -0.51 0.11
C ILE A 80 0.55 0.98 0.23
N CYS A 81 1.82 1.31 -0.01
CA CYS A 81 2.34 2.66 0.13
C CYS A 81 2.61 3.34 -1.22
N HIS A 82 2.95 2.58 -2.26
CA HIS A 82 3.23 3.07 -3.62
C HIS A 82 2.00 2.88 -4.51
N LEU A 83 1.13 3.88 -4.55
CA LEU A 83 -0.10 3.81 -5.34
C LEU A 83 0.20 3.84 -6.84
N LEU A 84 -0.68 3.22 -7.62
CA LEU A 84 -0.62 3.31 -9.07
C LEU A 84 -0.90 4.74 -9.51
N SER A 85 -0.10 5.25 -10.44
CA SER A 85 -0.42 6.52 -11.06
C SER A 85 -1.57 6.32 -12.04
N VAL A 86 -2.62 7.13 -11.89
CA VAL A 86 -3.64 7.29 -12.91
C VAL A 86 -3.10 8.32 -13.89
N LYS A 87 -3.05 7.98 -15.18
CA LYS A 87 -2.73 8.94 -16.23
C LYS A 87 -3.95 9.78 -16.55
#